data_AF-A0A951D0Y2-F1
#
_entry.id   AF-A0A951D0Y2-F1
#
_cell.length_a   1.000
_cell.length_b   1.000
_cell.length_c   1.000
_cell.angle_alpha   90.00
_cell.angle_beta   90.00
_cell.angle_gamma   90.00
#
_symmetry.space_group_name_H-M   'P 1'
#
loop_
_entity.id
_entity.type
_entity.pdbx_description
1 polymer ?
#
loop_
_entity_poly.entity_id
_entity_poly.type
_entity_poly.pdbx_seq_one_letter_code
_entity_poly.pdbx_strand_id
1 'polypeptide(L)'
;MLITAAQSLITYGQAIVLGVLQGVTELFPISSLGHTVIFPNLFGWHNIVTWQSQPESPWLAFVVMLHVGSAVGLLIYFWRTWLEVSGAFFATLRKRRVETSTERLAWLIIVATIPVGILGLLLEHTVRVALAKPLAASCFLVVNGVILLAAERVRRRAEV
;
A
#
# COMPACT_ATOMS: atom_id res chain seq x y z
N MET A 1 35.91 -17.05 10.18
CA MET A 1 35.16 -16.83 11.43
C MET A 1 34.92 -15.32 11.55
N LEU A 2 33.95 -14.82 10.78
CA LEU A 2 32.60 -14.45 11.23
C LEU A 2 32.53 -13.13 12.03
N ILE A 3 32.96 -12.01 11.45
CA ILE A 3 32.32 -10.69 11.64
C ILE A 3 32.62 -9.84 10.38
N THR A 4 32.05 -10.18 9.22
CA THR A 4 31.80 -9.14 8.22
C THR A 4 30.71 -8.28 8.82
N ALA A 5 31.09 -7.11 9.33
CA ALA A 5 30.18 -6.08 9.77
C ALA A 5 29.08 -5.94 8.71
N ALA A 6 27.87 -6.37 9.06
CA ALA A 6 26.69 -5.99 8.33
C ALA A 6 26.61 -4.47 8.47
N GLN A 7 27.20 -3.73 7.53
CA GLN A 7 26.89 -2.31 7.37
C GLN A 7 25.37 -2.25 7.33
N SER A 8 24.75 -1.52 8.24
CA SER A 8 23.30 -1.38 8.21
C SER A 8 22.93 -0.68 6.90
N LEU A 9 22.37 -1.48 5.99
CA LEU A 9 22.11 -1.12 4.59
C LEU A 9 21.09 0.05 4.51
N ILE A 10 20.27 0.19 5.55
CA ILE A 10 19.39 1.33 5.87
C ILE A 10 19.66 1.70 7.33
N THR A 11 19.93 2.97 7.60
CA THR A 11 20.10 3.43 9.00
C THR A 11 18.75 3.48 9.70
N TYR A 12 18.72 3.35 11.03
CA TYR A 12 17.45 3.50 11.79
C TYR A 12 16.76 4.83 11.51
N GLY A 13 17.51 5.92 11.33
CA GLY A 13 16.96 7.22 10.93
C GLY A 13 16.27 7.17 9.57
N GLN A 14 16.92 6.57 8.56
CA GLN A 14 16.31 6.39 7.24
C GLN A 14 15.05 5.49 7.32
N ALA A 15 15.10 4.42 8.12
CA ALA A 15 13.96 3.53 8.30
C ALA A 15 12.77 4.24 8.97
N ILE A 16 13.01 5.06 9.99
CA ILE A 16 11.97 5.87 10.65
C ILE A 16 11.35 6.85 9.65
N VAL A 17 12.18 7.57 8.87
CA VAL A 17 11.69 8.53 7.87
C VAL A 17 10.83 7.83 6.81
N LEU A 18 11.28 6.69 6.27
CA LEU A 18 10.49 5.91 5.31
C LEU A 18 9.22 5.32 5.94
N GLY A 19 9.26 4.94 7.21
CA GLY A 19 8.09 4.47 7.95
C GLY A 19 7.05 5.57 8.16
N VAL A 20 7.46 6.78 8.54
CA VAL A 20 6.57 7.93 8.64
C VAL A 20 6.01 8.30 7.27
N LEU A 21 6.87 8.35 6.24
CA LEU A 21 6.46 8.62 4.87
C LEU A 21 5.41 7.61 4.40
N GLN A 22 5.65 6.31 4.58
CA GLN A 22 4.68 5.25 4.26
C GLN A 22 3.39 5.45 5.05
N GLY A 23 3.47 5.62 6.37
CA GLY A 23 2.29 5.76 7.23
C GLY A 23 1.41 6.95 6.85
N VAL A 24 2.00 8.08 6.47
CA VAL A 24 1.26 9.26 5.99
C VAL A 24 0.70 9.01 4.59
N THR A 25 1.54 8.57 3.66
CA THR A 25 1.15 8.44 2.24
C THR A 25 0.15 7.31 1.98
N GLU A 26 0.10 6.29 2.84
CA GLU A 26 -0.87 5.19 2.76
C GLU A 26 -2.31 5.66 3.03
N LEU A 27 -2.48 6.69 3.87
CA LEU A 27 -3.80 7.21 4.24
C LEU A 27 -4.44 8.06 3.13
N PHE A 28 -3.61 8.53 2.18
CA PHE A 28 -4.06 9.35 1.06
C PHE A 28 -3.95 8.56 -0.24
N PRO A 29 -4.80 8.85 -1.24
CA PRO A 29 -4.76 8.14 -2.53
C PRO A 29 -3.59 8.61 -3.43
N ILE A 30 -2.39 8.82 -2.88
CA ILE A 30 -1.23 9.42 -3.56
C ILE A 30 -0.13 8.41 -3.90
N SER A 31 -0.39 7.11 -3.76
CA SER A 31 0.55 6.00 -3.98
C SER A 31 1.80 6.06 -3.09
N SER A 32 1.71 5.38 -1.94
CA SER A 32 2.79 5.25 -0.96
C SER A 32 4.05 4.60 -1.54
N LEU A 33 3.91 3.53 -2.34
CA LEU A 33 5.03 2.88 -3.03
C LEU A 33 5.84 3.84 -3.91
N GLY A 34 5.17 4.72 -4.67
CA GLY A 34 5.86 5.70 -5.51
C GLY A 34 6.73 6.65 -4.68
N HIS A 35 6.20 7.14 -3.56
CA HIS A 35 6.93 8.01 -2.64
C HIS A 35 8.11 7.27 -1.98
N THR A 36 7.90 6.04 -1.52
CA THR A 36 8.94 5.21 -0.89
C THR A 36 10.11 4.90 -1.84
N VAL A 37 9.85 4.78 -3.15
CA VAL A 37 10.88 4.52 -4.18
C VAL A 37 11.60 5.81 -4.63
N ILE A 38 10.90 6.95 -4.69
CA ILE A 38 11.45 8.21 -5.20
C ILE A 38 12.18 9.00 -4.10
N PHE A 39 11.68 8.97 -2.87
CA PHE A 39 12.23 9.76 -1.76
C PHE A 39 13.74 9.52 -1.54
N PRO A 40 14.27 8.28 -1.53
CA PRO A 40 15.71 8.06 -1.39
C PRO A 40 16.54 8.71 -2.50
N ASN A 41 16.02 8.78 -3.73
CA ASN A 41 16.69 9.43 -4.85
C ASN A 41 16.74 10.96 -4.67
N LEU A 42 15.64 11.57 -4.23
CA LEU A 42 15.56 13.02 -3.97
C LEU A 42 16.50 13.49 -2.85
N PHE A 43 16.70 12.65 -1.83
CA PHE A 43 17.54 12.97 -0.66
C PHE A 43 18.98 12.44 -0.76
N GLY A 44 19.38 11.93 -1.93
CA GLY A 44 20.75 11.47 -2.18
C GLY A 44 21.16 10.23 -1.39
N TRP A 45 20.20 9.38 -0.99
CA TRP A 45 20.44 8.12 -0.28
C TRP A 45 20.86 7.01 -1.26
N HIS A 46 22.04 7.17 -1.86
CA HIS A 46 22.60 6.30 -2.89
C HIS A 46 22.68 4.83 -2.47
N ASN A 47 22.88 4.56 -1.18
CA ASN A 47 22.85 3.21 -0.61
C ASN A 47 21.49 2.53 -0.86
N ILE A 48 20.39 3.24 -0.61
CA ILE A 48 19.02 2.73 -0.80
C ILE A 48 18.66 2.65 -2.28
N VAL A 49 19.01 3.66 -3.08
CA VAL A 49 18.76 3.69 -4.53
C VAL A 49 19.44 2.52 -5.26
N THR A 50 20.66 2.17 -4.85
CA THR A 50 21.37 1.00 -5.37
C THR A 50 20.63 -0.28 -4.98
N TRP A 51 20.21 -0.37 -3.72
CA TRP A 51 19.55 -1.55 -3.18
C TRP A 51 18.19 -1.83 -3.80
N GLN A 52 17.33 -0.82 -3.95
CA GLN A 52 16.00 -0.99 -4.55
C GLN A 52 16.06 -1.47 -6.01
N SER A 53 17.19 -1.26 -6.68
CA SER A 53 17.41 -1.64 -8.08
C SER A 53 18.01 -3.05 -8.24
N GLN A 54 18.47 -3.68 -7.16
CA GLN A 54 19.07 -5.01 -7.21
C GLN A 54 18.01 -6.13 -7.11
N PRO A 55 18.06 -7.17 -7.97
CA PRO A 55 17.06 -8.24 -7.99
C PRO A 55 16.92 -9.00 -6.66
N GLU A 56 18.04 -9.29 -6.00
CA GLU A 56 18.12 -10.06 -4.75
C GLU A 56 18.27 -9.20 -3.49
N SER A 57 17.85 -7.93 -3.54
CA SER A 57 17.91 -7.08 -2.35
C SER A 57 16.74 -7.35 -1.38
N PRO A 58 16.97 -7.23 -0.06
CA PRO A 58 15.92 -7.20 0.96
C PRO A 58 14.98 -5.99 0.88
N TRP A 59 15.10 -5.13 -0.14
CA TRP A 59 14.25 -3.95 -0.31
C TRP A 59 12.76 -4.30 -0.33
N LEU A 60 12.38 -5.37 -1.04
CA LEU A 60 10.98 -5.81 -1.07
C LEU A 60 10.49 -6.16 0.34
N ALA A 61 11.28 -6.94 1.09
CA ALA A 61 10.92 -7.31 2.45
C ALA A 61 10.78 -6.07 3.36
N PHE A 62 11.69 -5.10 3.23
CA PHE A 62 11.59 -3.84 3.96
C PHE A 62 10.30 -3.08 3.63
N VAL A 63 9.98 -2.90 2.34
CA VAL A 63 8.75 -2.21 1.90
C VAL A 63 7.50 -2.95 2.37
N VAL A 64 7.48 -4.29 2.29
CA VAL A 64 6.38 -5.11 2.83
C VAL A 64 6.21 -4.87 4.32
N MET A 65 7.29 -4.82 5.09
CA MET A 65 7.21 -4.54 6.53
C MET A 65 6.67 -3.14 6.83
N LEU A 66 6.96 -2.12 6.00
CA LEU A 66 6.34 -0.81 6.13
C LEU A 66 4.81 -0.88 5.94
N HIS A 67 4.34 -1.64 4.94
CA HIS A 67 2.90 -1.86 4.71
C HIS A 67 2.25 -2.67 5.83
N VAL A 68 2.96 -3.66 6.40
CA VAL A 68 2.47 -4.37 7.59
C VAL A 68 2.31 -3.39 8.76
N GLY A 69 3.25 -2.48 8.95
CA GLY A 69 3.16 -1.43 9.97
C GLY A 69 1.89 -0.56 9.82
N SER A 70 1.63 -0.06 8.62
CA SER A 70 0.41 0.73 8.34
C SER A 70 -0.86 -0.11 8.48
N ALA A 71 -0.86 -1.34 7.98
CA ALA A 71 -1.99 -2.27 8.09
C ALA A 71 -2.33 -2.57 9.55
N VAL A 72 -1.33 -2.85 10.39
CA VAL A 72 -1.52 -3.05 11.83
C VAL A 72 -2.10 -1.78 12.48
N GLY A 73 -1.58 -0.60 12.12
CA GLY A 73 -2.13 0.67 12.58
C GLY A 73 -3.62 0.83 12.25
N LEU A 74 -4.02 0.53 11.00
CA LEU A 74 -5.42 0.59 10.56
C LEU A 74 -6.31 -0.47 11.23
N LEU A 75 -5.80 -1.70 11.43
CA LEU A 75 -6.51 -2.75 12.14
C LEU A 75 -6.80 -2.35 13.59
N ILE A 76 -5.81 -1.76 14.28
CA ILE A 76 -5.96 -1.26 15.64
C ILE A 76 -6.93 -0.08 15.67
N TYR A 77 -6.78 0.89 14.77
CA TYR A 77 -7.64 2.07 14.76
C TYR A 77 -9.11 1.71 14.50
N PHE A 78 -9.38 0.85 13.50
CA PHE A 78 -10.72 0.42 13.11
C PHE A 78 -11.18 -0.89 13.79
N TRP A 79 -10.58 -1.30 14.90
CA TRP A 79 -10.82 -2.61 15.50
C TRP A 79 -12.32 -2.89 15.79
N ARG A 80 -13.07 -1.89 16.25
CA ARG A 80 -14.51 -2.01 16.51
C ARG A 80 -15.30 -2.21 15.21
N THR A 81 -14.95 -1.47 14.15
CA THR A 81 -15.56 -1.61 12.83
C THR A 81 -15.30 -3.00 12.26
N TRP A 82 -14.07 -3.53 12.44
CA TRP A 82 -13.76 -4.90 12.03
C TRP A 82 -14.59 -5.95 12.75
N LEU A 83 -14.80 -5.79 14.06
CA LEU A 83 -15.68 -6.68 14.83
C LEU A 83 -17.13 -6.60 14.34
N GLU A 84 -17.63 -5.39 14.07
CA GLU A 84 -18.99 -5.17 13.57
C GLU A 84 -19.19 -5.79 12.19
N VAL A 85 -18.30 -5.51 11.24
CA VAL A 85 -18.35 -6.04 9.86
C VAL A 85 -18.21 -7.56 9.87
N SER A 86 -17.31 -8.12 10.67
CA SER A 86 -17.13 -9.58 10.79
C SER A 86 -18.38 -10.23 11.40
N GLY A 87 -18.94 -9.64 12.46
CA GLY A 87 -20.17 -10.11 13.07
C GLY A 87 -21.36 -10.07 12.10
N ALA A 88 -21.48 -9.00 11.31
CA ALA A 88 -22.50 -8.86 10.27
C ALA A 88 -22.35 -9.95 9.19
N PHE A 89 -21.13 -10.24 8.76
CA PHE A 89 -20.87 -11.34 7.82
C PHE A 89 -21.39 -12.68 8.37
N PHE A 90 -21.00 -13.08 9.58
CA PHE A 90 -21.47 -14.35 10.16
C PHE A 90 -22.98 -14.37 10.41
N ALA A 91 -23.59 -13.24 10.76
CA ALA A 91 -25.03 -13.12 10.88
C ALA A 91 -25.75 -13.42 9.55
N THR A 92 -25.21 -12.96 8.42
CA THR A 92 -25.77 -13.24 7.09
C THR A 92 -25.69 -14.72 6.74
N LEU A 93 -24.61 -15.41 7.12
CA LEU A 93 -24.47 -16.86 6.91
C LEU A 93 -25.52 -17.64 7.71
N ARG A 94 -25.78 -17.23 8.96
CA ARG A 94 -26.79 -17.87 9.81
C ARG A 94 -28.22 -17.62 9.32
N LYS A 95 -28.54 -16.37 8.95
CA LYS A 95 -29.88 -15.97 8.49
C LYS A 95 -30.15 -16.32 7.01
N ARG A 96 -29.09 -16.54 6.23
CA ARG A 96 -29.10 -16.71 4.76
C ARG A 96 -29.74 -15.53 4.01
N ARG A 97 -29.62 -14.32 4.56
CA ARG A 97 -30.16 -13.07 3.99
C ARG A 97 -29.23 -11.91 4.33
N VAL A 98 -29.25 -10.89 3.48
CA VAL A 98 -28.54 -9.61 3.67
C VAL A 98 -29.62 -8.53 3.76
N GLU A 99 -29.73 -7.89 4.92
CA GLU A 99 -30.82 -6.97 5.23
C GLU A 99 -30.29 -5.57 5.58
N THR A 100 -29.13 -5.49 6.22
CA THR A 100 -28.55 -4.21 6.67
C THR A 100 -27.43 -3.71 5.75
N SER A 101 -27.13 -2.41 5.85
CA SER A 101 -26.00 -1.79 5.16
C SER A 101 -24.65 -2.39 5.59
N THR A 102 -24.47 -2.70 6.87
CA THR A 102 -23.23 -3.31 7.37
C THR A 102 -23.06 -4.74 6.86
N GLU A 103 -24.14 -5.53 6.80
CA GLU A 103 -24.14 -6.87 6.19
C GLU A 103 -23.78 -6.79 4.70
N ARG A 104 -24.34 -5.82 3.97
CA ARG A 104 -24.00 -5.59 2.55
C ARG A 104 -22.54 -5.16 2.40
N LEU A 105 -22.04 -4.27 3.26
CA LEU A 105 -20.65 -3.81 3.26
C LEU A 105 -19.68 -4.98 3.44
N ALA A 106 -19.98 -5.92 4.34
CA ALA A 106 -19.13 -7.08 4.58
C ALA A 106 -18.95 -7.94 3.30
N TRP A 107 -20.02 -8.18 2.57
CA TRP A 107 -19.97 -8.88 1.28
C TRP A 107 -19.26 -8.08 0.20
N LEU A 108 -19.49 -6.76 0.13
CA LEU A 108 -18.82 -5.88 -0.82
C LEU A 108 -17.30 -5.89 -0.62
N ILE A 109 -16.82 -5.90 0.64
CA ILE A 109 -15.38 -6.01 0.94
C ILE A 109 -14.82 -7.31 0.37
N ILE A 110 -15.50 -8.45 0.58
CA ILE A 110 -15.06 -9.75 0.06
C ILE A 110 -15.01 -9.75 -1.47
N VAL A 111 -16.11 -9.33 -2.11
CA VAL A 111 -16.23 -9.32 -3.57
C VAL A 111 -15.23 -8.36 -4.21
N ALA A 112 -14.97 -7.20 -3.59
CA ALA A 112 -13.98 -6.24 -4.08
C ALA A 112 -12.54 -6.75 -3.91
N THR A 113 -12.25 -7.52 -2.85
CA THR A 113 -10.90 -8.01 -2.55
C THR A 113 -10.48 -9.17 -3.47
N ILE A 114 -11.42 -10.06 -3.86
CA ILE A 114 -11.09 -11.25 -4.65
C ILE A 114 -10.40 -10.92 -5.99
N PRO A 115 -10.94 -10.04 -6.86
CA PRO A 115 -10.29 -9.71 -8.14
C PRO A 115 -8.91 -9.10 -7.95
N VAL A 116 -8.77 -8.22 -6.96
CA VAL A 116 -7.48 -7.57 -6.66
C VAL A 116 -6.46 -8.59 -6.16
N GLY A 117 -6.87 -9.53 -5.30
CA GLY A 117 -6.01 -10.61 -4.82
C GLY A 117 -5.55 -11.53 -5.95
N ILE A 118 -6.44 -11.91 -6.86
CA ILE A 118 -6.11 -12.72 -8.04
C ILE A 118 -5.12 -11.99 -8.95
N LEU A 119 -5.41 -10.73 -9.28
CA LEU A 119 -4.50 -9.91 -10.09
C LEU A 119 -3.14 -9.71 -9.41
N GLY A 120 -3.13 -9.55 -8.08
CA GLY A 120 -1.91 -9.50 -7.29
C GLY A 120 -1.07 -10.75 -7.48
N LEU A 121 -1.64 -11.94 -7.29
CA LEU A 121 -0.92 -13.20 -7.46
C LEU A 121 -0.39 -13.42 -8.89
N LEU A 122 -1.13 -12.97 -9.91
CA LEU A 122 -0.75 -13.14 -11.31
C LEU A 122 0.26 -12.10 -11.81
N LEU A 123 0.23 -10.88 -11.27
CA LEU A 123 0.98 -9.73 -11.80
C LEU A 123 2.06 -9.19 -10.85
N GLU A 124 2.20 -9.73 -9.64
CA GLU A 124 3.12 -9.24 -8.60
C GLU A 124 4.52 -8.97 -9.16
N HIS A 125 5.13 -9.96 -9.81
CA HIS A 125 6.49 -9.85 -10.33
C HIS A 125 6.61 -8.75 -11.39
N THR A 126 5.69 -8.71 -12.35
CA THR A 126 5.68 -7.71 -13.43
C THR A 126 5.53 -6.30 -12.89
N VAL A 127 4.58 -6.10 -11.96
CA VAL A 127 4.33 -4.81 -11.32
C VAL A 127 5.52 -4.38 -10.47
N ARG A 128 6.11 -5.31 -9.70
CA ARG A 128 7.31 -5.05 -8.90
C ARG A 128 8.48 -4.57 -9.77
N VAL A 129 8.78 -5.28 -10.86
CA VAL A 129 9.88 -4.93 -11.75
C VAL A 129 9.63 -3.59 -12.46
N ALA A 130 8.38 -3.32 -12.84
CA ALA A 130 8.01 -2.06 -13.45
C ALA A 130 8.16 -0.89 -12.47
N LEU A 131 7.67 -1.02 -11.23
CA LEU A 131 7.62 0.05 -10.23
C LEU A 131 8.89 0.22 -9.40
N ALA A 132 9.84 -0.72 -9.46
CA ALA A 132 11.14 -0.59 -8.79
C ALA A 132 12.03 0.51 -9.41
N LYS A 133 11.72 0.94 -10.64
CA LYS A 133 12.47 1.98 -11.35
C LYS A 133 11.92 3.37 -11.02
N PRO A 134 12.73 4.32 -10.49
CA PRO A 134 12.26 5.65 -10.11
C PRO A 134 11.49 6.37 -11.22
N LEU A 135 11.98 6.32 -12.48
CA LEU A 135 11.31 6.96 -13.61
C LEU A 135 9.90 6.39 -13.86
N ALA A 136 9.75 5.07 -13.79
CA ALA A 136 8.46 4.42 -13.96
C ALA A 136 7.50 4.77 -12.82
N ALA A 137 8.00 4.78 -11.57
CA ALA A 137 7.24 5.24 -10.41
C ALA A 137 6.78 6.70 -10.55
N SER A 138 7.65 7.59 -11.03
CA SER A 138 7.31 9.01 -11.26
C SER A 138 6.21 9.15 -12.32
N CYS A 139 6.31 8.44 -13.44
CA CYS A 139 5.27 8.44 -14.47
C CYS A 139 3.93 7.94 -13.90
N PHE A 140 3.95 6.88 -13.10
CA PHE A 140 2.73 6.36 -12.47
C PHE A 140 2.11 7.36 -11.50
N LEU A 141 2.91 8.08 -10.71
CA LEU A 141 2.42 9.14 -9.83
C LEU A 141 1.75 10.28 -10.59
N VAL A 142 2.33 10.71 -11.72
CA VAL A 142 1.72 11.72 -12.58
C VAL A 142 0.38 11.24 -13.12
N VAL A 143 0.32 10.00 -13.64
CA VAL A 143 -0.93 9.40 -14.12
C VAL A 143 -1.97 9.33 -13.01
N ASN A 144 -1.59 8.89 -11.80
CA ASN A 144 -2.48 8.84 -10.65
C ASN A 144 -3.02 10.24 -10.29
N GLY A 145 -2.17 11.26 -10.29
CA GLY A 145 -2.58 12.65 -10.06
C GLY A 145 -3.58 13.16 -11.10
N VAL A 146 -3.38 12.82 -12.38
CA VAL A 146 -4.32 13.16 -13.46
C VAL A 146 -5.66 12.44 -13.28
N ILE A 147 -5.65 11.17 -12.88
CA ILE A 147 -6.88 10.39 -12.61
C ILE A 147 -7.66 11.03 -11.45
N LEU A 148 -6.99 11.38 -10.35
CA LEU A 148 -7.63 12.06 -9.21
C LEU A 148 -8.23 13.41 -9.63
N LEU A 149 -7.49 14.19 -10.41
CA LEU A 149 -7.96 15.48 -10.92
C LEU A 149 -9.20 15.30 -11.83
N ALA A 150 -9.19 14.28 -12.68
CA ALA A 150 -10.34 13.96 -13.53
C ALA A 150 -11.56 13.52 -12.70
N ALA A 151 -11.35 12.64 -11.71
CA ALA A 151 -12.41 12.19 -10.80
C ALA A 151 -13.06 13.37 -10.06
N GLU A 152 -12.26 14.30 -9.55
CA GLU A 152 -12.75 15.52 -8.91
C GLU A 152 -13.60 16.39 -9.86
N ARG A 153 -13.16 16.55 -11.11
CA ARG A 153 -13.88 17.32 -12.13
C ARG A 153 -15.22 16.68 -12.50
N VAL A 154 -15.29 15.35 -12.52
CA VAL A 154 -16.55 14.63 -12.77
C VAL A 154 -17.49 14.72 -11.57
N ARG A 155 -16.98 14.58 -10.35
CA ARG A 155 -17.80 14.70 -9.12
C ARG A 155 -18.45 16.08 -9.01
N ARG A 156 -17.69 17.16 -9.24
CA ARG A 156 -18.23 18.53 -9.21
C ARG A 156 -19.32 18.81 -10.23
N ARG A 157 -19.39 18.03 -11.32
CA ARG A 157 -20.46 18.15 -12.33
C ARG A 157 -21.73 17.39 -11.95
N ALA A 158 -21.66 16.45 -11.01
CA ALA A 158 -22.81 15.68 -10.54
C ALA A 158 -23.50 16.34 -9.32
N GLU A 159 -22.83 17.27 -8.65
CA GLU A 159 -23.36 18.07 -7.53
C GLU A 159 -23.97 19.42 -7.99
N VAL A 160 -23.94 19.72 -9.29
CA VAL A 160 -24.55 20.90 -9.94
C VAL A 160 -25.69 20.44 -10.83
#